data_AF-A0A7C1MC99-F1
#
_entry.id   AF-A0A7C1MC99-F1
#
_cell.length_a   1.000
_cell.length_b   1.000
_cell.length_c   1.000
_cell.angle_alpha   90.00
_cell.angle_beta   90.00
_cell.angle_gamma   90.00
#
_symmetry.space_group_name_H-M   'P 1'
#
loop_
_entity.id
_entity.type
_entity.pdbx_description
1 polymer ?
#
loop_
_entity_poly.entity_id
_entity_poly.type
_entity_poly.pdbx_seq_one_letter_code
_entity_poly.pdbx_strand_id
1 'polypeptide(L)' 'MVKEIRDWLGYLKEEDDKVMIDKIRSSTRTGRPCGDDGFMSRMEGLLGRQLKALPRGRPFKK' A
#
# COMPACT_ATOMS: atom_id res chain seq x y z
N MET A 1 -2.47 16.77 -19.17
CA MET A 1 -2.12 18.18 -18.89
C MET A 1 -1.91 18.31 -17.39
N VAL A 2 -0.71 18.72 -16.96
CA VAL A 2 -0.46 19.04 -15.55
C VAL A 2 -0.81 20.51 -15.38
N LYS A 3 -1.75 20.83 -14.47
CA LYS A 3 -2.07 22.22 -14.16
C LYS A 3 -0.90 22.84 -13.41
N GLU A 4 -0.42 23.98 -13.90
CA GLU A 4 0.63 24.75 -13.24
C GLU A 4 0.07 25.39 -11.97
N ILE A 5 0.69 25.11 -10.82
CA ILE A 5 0.25 25.61 -9.52
C ILE A 5 0.92 26.97 -9.28
N ARG A 6 0.11 28.03 -9.18
CA ARG A 6 0.58 29.41 -9.02
C ARG A 6 0.98 29.76 -7.57
N ASP A 7 0.33 29.13 -6.59
CA ASP A 7 0.61 29.29 -5.16
C ASP A 7 0.80 27.93 -4.49
N TRP A 8 2.06 27.54 -4.33
CA TRP A 8 2.43 26.30 -3.66
C TRP A 8 2.17 26.33 -2.15
N LEU A 9 2.27 27.51 -1.53
CA LEU A 9 2.11 27.63 -0.08
C LEU A 9 0.64 27.44 0.30
N GLY A 10 -0.28 28.03 -0.45
CA GLY A 10 -1.71 27.79 -0.30
C GLY A 10 -2.06 26.33 -0.53
N TYR A 11 -1.58 25.76 -1.64
CA TYR A 11 -1.82 24.37 -2.00
C TYR A 11 -1.37 23.37 -0.92
N LEU A 12 -0.17 23.52 -0.36
CA LEU A 12 0.36 22.62 0.69
C LEU A 12 -0.33 22.79 2.05
N LYS A 13 -1.09 23.87 2.26
CA LYS A 13 -1.85 24.10 3.49
C LYS A 13 -3.25 23.49 3.44
N GLU A 14 -3.76 23.14 2.25
CA GLU A 14 -5.07 22.50 2.12
C GLU A 14 -5.05 21.13 2.81
N GLU A 15 -6.12 20.80 3.54
CA GLU A 15 -6.26 19.45 4.10
C GLU A 15 -6.55 18.47 2.95
N ASP A 16 -5.65 17.51 2.78
CA ASP A 16 -5.88 16.36 1.90
C ASP A 16 -7.07 15.51 2.40
N ASP A 17 -7.68 14.78 1.47
CA ASP A 17 -8.75 13.84 1.80
C ASP A 17 -8.26 12.78 2.81
N LYS A 18 -8.87 12.80 4.00
CA LYS A 18 -8.54 11.90 5.12
C LYS A 18 -8.72 10.43 4.73
N VAL A 19 -9.70 10.11 3.89
CA VAL A 19 -9.93 8.75 3.41
C VAL A 19 -8.77 8.29 2.54
N MET A 20 -8.28 9.17 1.66
CA MET A 20 -7.13 8.90 0.81
C MET A 20 -5.85 8.71 1.64
N ILE A 21 -5.62 9.59 2.63
CA ILE A 21 -4.48 9.49 3.55
C ILE A 21 -4.49 8.15 4.31
N ASP A 22 -5.63 7.76 4.87
CA ASP A 22 -5.75 6.52 5.64
C ASP A 22 -5.55 5.29 4.76
N LYS A 23 -6.01 5.34 3.51
CA LYS A 23 -5.75 4.29 2.52
C LYS A 23 -4.27 4.16 2.18
N ILE A 24 -3.56 5.27 1.98
CA ILE A 24 -2.11 5.27 1.73
C ILE A 24 -1.37 4.71 2.95
N ARG A 25 -1.70 5.19 4.14
CA ARG A 25 -1.07 4.75 5.39
C ARG A 25 -1.28 3.27 5.65
N SER A 26 -2.52 2.78 5.54
CA SER A 26 -2.84 1.36 5.76
C SER A 26 -2.10 0.44 4.79
N SER A 27 -1.95 0.87 3.52
CA SER A 27 -1.27 0.09 2.47
C SER A 27 0.25 0.08 2.64
N THR A 28 0.85 1.22 2.99
CA THR A 28 2.31 1.37 3.11
C THR A 28 2.89 0.90 4.46
N ARG A 29 2.07 0.85 5.52
CA ARG A 29 2.51 0.52 6.90
C ARG A 29 3.24 -0.82 7.05
N THR A 30 2.96 -1.82 6.22
CA THR A 30 3.57 -3.14 6.35
C THR A 30 4.78 -3.37 5.45
N GLY A 31 5.11 -2.41 4.57
CA GLY A 31 6.17 -2.54 3.57
C GLY A 31 5.92 -3.61 2.51
N ARG A 32 4.75 -4.25 2.51
CA ARG A 32 4.35 -5.23 1.50
C ARG A 32 3.96 -4.52 0.19
N PRO A 33 4.15 -5.15 -0.97
CA PRO A 33 3.73 -4.56 -2.23
C PRO A 33 2.23 -4.27 -2.22
N CYS A 34 1.85 -3.06 -2.65
CA CYS A 34 0.47 -2.62 -2.76
C CYS A 34 -0.17 -3.11 -4.07
N GLY A 35 -0.04 -4.40 -4.36
CA GLY A 35 -0.56 -5.01 -5.59
C GLY A 35 -1.86 -5.78 -5.36
N ASP A 36 -2.60 -5.97 -6.45
CA ASP A 36 -3.73 -6.90 -6.45
C ASP A 36 -3.26 -8.37 -6.28
N ASP A 37 -4.21 -9.29 -6.11
CA ASP A 37 -3.89 -10.70 -5.90
C ASP A 37 -3.12 -11.33 -7.07
N GLY A 38 -3.40 -10.92 -8.31
CA GLY A 38 -2.72 -11.43 -9.51
C GLY A 38 -1.27 -10.96 -9.58
N PHE A 39 -1.04 -9.68 -9.29
CA PHE A 39 0.28 -9.08 -9.17
C PHE A 39 1.08 -9.77 -8.08
N MET A 40 0.48 -9.99 -6.90
CA MET A 40 1.12 -10.66 -5.78
C MET A 40 1.52 -12.09 -6.14
N SER A 41 0.61 -12.88 -6.75
CA SER A 41 0.93 -14.26 -7.18
C SER A 41 2.05 -14.32 -8.21
N ARG A 42 2.08 -13.37 -9.17
CA ARG A 42 3.18 -13.28 -10.13
C ARG A 42 4.51 -12.96 -9.44
N MET A 43 4.51 -12.01 -8.52
CA MET A 43 5.71 -11.62 -7.77
C MET A 43 6.23 -12.75 -6.87
N GLU A 44 5.34 -13.45 -6.17
CA GLU A 44 5.69 -14.62 -5.36
C GLU A 44 6.28 -15.75 -6.22
N GLY A 45 5.73 -15.98 -7.41
CA GLY A 45 6.25 -16.95 -8.37
C GLY A 45 7.65 -16.58 -8.89
N LEU A 46 7.90 -15.30 -9.18
CA LEU A 46 9.22 -14.82 -9.63
C LEU A 46 10.28 -14.89 -8.51
N LEU A 47 9.90 -14.57 -7.27
CA LEU A 47 10.83 -14.51 -6.14
C LEU A 47 10.99 -15.85 -5.42
N GLY A 48 10.12 -16.84 -5.68
CA GLY A 48 10.13 -18.14 -5.01
C GLY A 48 9.82 -18.06 -3.50
N ARG A 49 9.18 -16.98 -3.03
CA ARG A 49 8.83 -16.78 -1.62
C ARG A 49 7.47 -16.11 -1.47
N GLN A 50 6.78 -16.39 -0.37
CA GLN A 50 5.53 -15.70 -0.04
C GLN A 50 5.80 -14.27 0.45
N LEU A 51 5.06 -13.32 -0.13
CA LEU A 51 5.02 -11.91 0.25
C LEU A 51 3.76 -11.58 1.06
N LYS A 52 2.72 -12.41 0.94
CA LYS A 52 1.49 -12.31 1.74
C LYS A 52 1.74 -12.61 3.22
N ALA A 53 0.93 -12.00 4.08
CA ALA A 53 0.99 -12.28 5.51
C ALA A 53 0.52 -13.70 5.79
N LEU A 54 1.32 -14.44 6.56
CA LEU A 54 0.89 -15.73 7.10
C LEU A 54 -0.17 -15.54 8.20
N PRO A 55 -1.02 -16.55 8.43
CA PRO A 55 -1.92 -16.58 9.57
C PRO A 55 -1.17 -16.27 10.87
N ARG A 56 -1.82 -15.54 11.78
CA ARG A 56 -1.24 -15.20 13.07
C ARG A 56 -1.07 -16.46 13.92
N GLY A 57 0.14 -16.63 14.46
CA GLY A 57 0.45 -17.66 15.44
C GLY A 57 0.88 -19.00 14.85
N ARG A 58 1.18 -19.94 15.74
CA ARG A 58 1.57 -21.30 15.38
C ARG A 58 0.34 -22.06 14.85
N PRO A 59 0.45 -22.83 13.75
CA PRO A 59 -0.61 -23.74 13.33
C PRO A 59 -1.01 -24.69 14.47
N PHE A 60 -2.31 -24.89 14.63
CA PHE A 60 -2.83 -25.86 15.59
C PHE A 60 -2.39 -27.28 15.19
N LYS A 61 -1.82 -28.06 16.13
CA LYS A 61 -1.56 -29.48 15.91
C LYS A 61 -2.85 -30.25 16.18
N LYS A 62 -3.32 -31.00 15.18
CA LYS A 62 -4.30 -32.07 15.39
C LYS A 62 -3.69 -33.20 16.21
#